data_AF-A0A1Y2LB95-F1
#
_entry.id   AF-A0A1Y2LB95-F1
#
_cell.length_a   1.000
_cell.length_b   1.000
_cell.length_c   1.000
_cell.angle_alpha   90.00
_cell.angle_beta   90.00
_cell.angle_gamma   90.00
#
_symmetry.space_group_name_H-M   'P 1'
#
loop_
_entity.id
_entity.type
_entity.pdbx_description
1 polymer ?
#
loop_
_entity_poly.entity_id
_entity_poly.type
_entity_poly.pdbx_seq_one_letter_code
_entity_poly.pdbx_strand_id
1 'polypeptide(L)'
;MKFNLTRRTKRRLMWASLLALIIATALDGSKRTIADLIWPDDAAPWEKVTAVYYPDREKLIVFEFAGESLNSVAECRDVVFARALQNGDPDLKRGSYECAIGFYRQYGDIGVYRLTVQ
;
A
#
# COMPACT_ATOMS: atom_id res chain seq x y z
N MET A 1 21.57 40.70 -15.66
CA MET A 1 20.56 41.21 -14.72
C MET A 1 20.90 40.68 -13.32
N LYS A 2 21.31 41.53 -12.37
CA LYS A 2 21.60 41.12 -10.97
C LYS A 2 20.34 41.32 -10.12
N PHE A 3 19.61 40.25 -9.83
CA PHE A 3 18.46 40.31 -8.92
C PHE A 3 18.95 40.46 -7.48
N ASN A 4 18.93 41.69 -6.96
CA ASN A 4 19.20 41.95 -5.55
C ASN A 4 17.94 41.65 -4.71
N LEU A 5 17.76 40.36 -4.38
CA LEU A 5 16.76 39.95 -3.40
C LEU A 5 17.09 40.54 -2.02
N THR A 6 16.10 41.17 -1.39
CA THR A 6 16.28 41.68 -0.03
C THR A 6 16.51 40.52 0.95
N ARG A 7 17.22 40.80 2.05
CA ARG A 7 17.59 39.79 3.06
C ARG A 7 16.37 39.03 3.60
N ARG A 8 15.20 39.68 3.66
CA ARG A 8 13.93 39.07 4.07
C ARG A 8 13.39 38.08 3.03
N THR A 9 13.43 38.42 1.74
CA THR A 9 12.98 37.50 0.67
C THR A 9 13.91 36.30 0.55
N LYS A 10 15.23 36.49 0.68
CA LYS A 10 16.20 35.37 0.72
C LYS A 10 15.91 34.42 1.87
N ARG A 11 15.62 34.96 3.08
CA ARG A 11 15.29 34.13 4.25
C ARG A 11 13.99 33.36 4.04
N ARG A 12 12.95 33.99 3.49
CA ARG A 12 11.67 33.32 3.17
C ARG A 12 11.82 32.22 2.13
N LEU A 13 12.58 32.48 1.06
CA LEU A 13 12.89 31.48 0.05
C LEU A 13 13.67 30.30 0.65
N MET A 14 14.70 30.56 1.46
CA MET A 14 15.42 29.48 2.13
C MET A 14 14.52 28.63 3.01
N TRP A 15 13.64 29.23 3.82
CA TRP A 15 12.69 28.48 4.64
C TRP A 15 11.67 27.70 3.81
N ALA A 16 11.13 28.29 2.75
CA ALA A 16 10.21 27.60 1.84
C ALA A 16 10.87 26.42 1.13
N SER A 17 12.12 26.56 0.69
CA SER A 17 12.92 25.49 0.10
C SER A 17 13.22 24.39 1.12
N LEU A 18 13.55 24.74 2.36
CA LEU A 18 13.77 23.78 3.43
C LEU A 18 12.50 22.98 3.75
N LEU A 19 11.35 23.66 3.81
CA LEU A 19 10.06 23.04 4.05
C LEU A 19 9.67 22.09 2.92
N ALA A 20 9.85 22.53 1.66
CA ALA A 20 9.60 21.70 0.50
C ALA A 20 10.51 20.47 0.44
N LEU A 21 11.78 20.62 0.85
CA LEU A 21 12.73 19.51 0.91
C LEU A 21 12.36 18.49 2.00
N ILE A 22 11.94 18.96 3.18
CA ILE A 22 11.46 18.08 4.27
C ILE A 22 10.20 17.33 3.84
N ILE A 23 9.27 18.00 3.17
CA ILE A 23 8.06 17.36 2.61
C ILE A 23 8.48 16.31 1.57
N ALA A 24 9.38 16.66 0.65
CA ALA A 24 9.87 15.77 -0.41
C ALA A 24 10.59 14.52 0.11
N THR A 25 11.38 14.62 1.18
CA THR A 25 12.15 13.49 1.72
C THR A 25 11.38 12.66 2.75
N ALA A 26 10.42 13.25 3.47
CA ALA A 26 9.49 12.49 4.27
C ALA A 26 8.68 11.53 3.37
N LEU A 27 8.28 11.97 2.18
CA LEU A 27 7.22 11.37 1.38
C LEU A 27 7.31 9.87 1.03
N ASP A 28 8.43 9.16 1.07
CA ASP A 28 8.42 7.70 0.83
C ASP A 28 8.56 6.86 2.10
N GLY A 29 9.50 7.20 3.00
CA GLY A 29 9.62 6.52 4.29
C GLY A 29 8.48 6.88 5.26
N SER A 30 7.98 8.12 5.21
CA SER A 30 6.91 8.60 6.09
C SER A 30 5.54 8.06 5.69
N LYS A 31 5.30 7.76 4.40
CA LYS A 31 4.01 7.20 3.95
C LYS A 31 3.69 5.92 4.68
N ARG A 32 4.65 5.01 4.79
CA ARG A 32 4.48 3.77 5.54
C ARG A 32 4.18 4.05 7.02
N THR A 33 4.97 4.91 7.67
CA THR A 33 4.77 5.24 9.09
C THR A 33 3.41 5.90 9.35
N ILE A 34 2.95 6.78 8.46
CA ILE A 34 1.64 7.43 8.56
C ILE A 34 0.52 6.40 8.33
N ALA A 35 0.71 5.50 7.37
CA ALA A 35 -0.23 4.42 7.08
C ALA A 35 -0.38 3.48 8.29
N ASP A 36 0.74 3.06 8.90
CA ASP A 36 0.75 2.23 10.11
C ASP A 36 0.02 2.87 11.30
N LEU A 37 0.07 4.20 11.40
CA LEU A 37 -0.56 4.92 12.51
C LEU A 37 -2.07 5.14 12.33
N ILE A 38 -2.51 5.47 11.11
CA ILE A 38 -3.88 5.95 10.85
C ILE A 38 -4.76 4.84 10.23
N TRP A 39 -4.15 3.90 9.50
CA TRP A 39 -4.81 2.77 8.83
C TRP A 39 -4.19 1.44 9.28
N PRO A 40 -4.43 1.03 10.54
CA PRO A 40 -3.79 -0.16 11.11
C PRO A 40 -4.24 -1.46 10.43
N ASP A 41 -5.47 -1.51 9.92
CA ASP A 41 -6.09 -2.72 9.38
C ASP A 41 -6.65 -2.55 7.95
N ASP A 42 -6.37 -1.43 7.28
CA ASP A 42 -6.85 -1.15 5.91
C ASP A 42 -5.79 -0.38 5.10
N ALA A 43 -6.05 -0.18 3.80
CA ALA A 43 -5.19 0.60 2.92
C ALA A 43 -5.32 2.10 3.17
N ALA A 44 -4.19 2.79 3.27
CA ALA A 44 -4.19 4.24 3.15
C ALA A 44 -4.56 4.68 1.72
N PRO A 45 -5.00 5.94 1.48
CA PRO A 45 -5.45 6.38 0.15
C PRO A 45 -4.41 6.28 -0.98
N TRP A 46 -3.12 6.18 -0.65
CA TRP A 46 -2.03 5.98 -1.60
C TRP A 46 -1.57 4.52 -1.72
N GLU A 47 -2.09 3.64 -0.86
CA GLU A 47 -1.77 2.22 -0.87
C GLU A 47 -2.74 1.46 -1.75
N LYS A 48 -2.29 0.29 -2.20
CA LYS A 48 -3.10 -0.66 -2.92
C LYS A 48 -3.11 -1.99 -2.19
N VAL A 49 -4.20 -2.72 -2.38
CA VAL A 49 -4.39 -4.06 -1.85
C VAL A 49 -4.28 -5.07 -3.00
N THR A 50 -3.51 -6.11 -2.76
CA THR A 50 -3.40 -7.28 -3.62
C THR A 50 -4.16 -8.41 -2.96
N ALA A 51 -5.16 -8.94 -3.65
CA ALA A 51 -5.93 -10.09 -3.19
C ALA A 51 -5.24 -11.38 -3.63
N VAL A 52 -4.77 -12.16 -2.67
CA VAL A 52 -4.14 -13.46 -2.87
C VAL A 52 -5.14 -14.53 -2.44
N TYR A 53 -5.46 -15.45 -3.33
CA TYR A 53 -6.37 -16.56 -3.09
C TYR A 53 -5.59 -17.87 -3.06
N TYR A 54 -5.85 -18.69 -2.04
CA TYR A 54 -5.30 -20.03 -1.89
C TYR A 54 -6.43 -21.04 -2.08
N PRO A 55 -6.44 -21.84 -3.16
CA PRO A 55 -7.48 -22.85 -3.38
C PRO A 55 -7.52 -23.94 -2.31
N ASP A 56 -6.38 -24.19 -1.66
CA ASP A 56 -6.20 -25.18 -0.60
C ASP A 56 -5.42 -24.54 0.55
N ARG A 57 -6.08 -24.38 1.70
CA ARG A 57 -5.48 -23.78 2.90
C ARG A 57 -4.32 -24.59 3.46
N GLU A 58 -4.21 -25.88 3.14
CA GLU A 58 -3.10 -26.74 3.56
C GLU A 58 -1.89 -26.63 2.62
N LYS A 59 -2.06 -26.00 1.45
CA LYS A 59 -1.03 -25.87 0.41
C LYS A 59 -0.89 -24.43 -0.09
N LEU A 60 -0.38 -23.56 0.77
CA LEU A 60 -0.19 -22.13 0.48
C LEU A 60 0.80 -21.84 -0.66
N ILE A 61 1.60 -22.83 -1.10
CA ILE A 61 2.46 -22.69 -2.28
C ILE A 61 1.65 -22.58 -3.59
N VAL A 62 0.40 -23.04 -3.57
CA VAL A 62 -0.54 -22.91 -4.69
C VAL A 62 -1.41 -21.70 -4.39
N PHE A 63 -1.13 -20.60 -5.05
CA PHE A 63 -1.87 -19.36 -4.90
C PHE A 63 -2.13 -18.70 -6.25
N GLU A 64 -3.12 -17.81 -6.25
CA GLU A 64 -3.52 -17.04 -7.40
C GLU A 64 -3.77 -15.59 -6.98
N PHE A 65 -3.36 -14.64 -7.80
CA PHE A 65 -3.77 -13.24 -7.61
C PHE A 65 -5.22 -13.12 -8.10
N ALA A 66 -6.14 -12.98 -7.15
CA ALA A 66 -7.57 -12.80 -7.45
C ALA A 66 -7.88 -11.38 -7.92
N GLY A 67 -7.07 -10.41 -7.50
CA GLY A 67 -7.16 -9.02 -7.92
C GLY A 67 -5.93 -8.21 -7.50
N GLU A 68 -5.52 -7.27 -8.33
CA GLU A 68 -4.40 -6.36 -8.08
C GLU A 68 -4.90 -4.91 -8.06
N SER A 69 -4.19 -4.03 -7.36
CA SER A 69 -4.50 -2.60 -7.33
C SER A 69 -5.87 -2.21 -6.73
N LEU A 70 -6.38 -3.02 -5.81
CA LEU A 70 -7.63 -2.74 -5.08
C LEU A 70 -7.42 -1.61 -4.06
N ASN A 71 -8.49 -0.93 -3.65
CA ASN A 71 -8.40 0.28 -2.82
C ASN A 71 -8.65 0.03 -1.33
N SER A 72 -9.17 -1.13 -0.97
CA SER A 72 -9.52 -1.46 0.42
C SER A 72 -9.51 -2.96 0.68
N VAL A 73 -9.47 -3.33 1.95
CA VAL A 73 -9.63 -4.71 2.41
C VAL A 73 -11.05 -5.24 2.13
N ALA A 74 -12.06 -4.36 2.12
CA ALA A 74 -13.42 -4.75 1.75
C ALA A 74 -13.48 -5.22 0.29
N GLU A 75 -12.91 -4.44 -0.63
CA GLU A 75 -12.83 -4.78 -2.06
C GLU A 75 -12.02 -6.07 -2.28
N CYS A 76 -10.94 -6.26 -1.53
CA CYS A 76 -10.18 -7.50 -1.53
C CYS A 76 -11.04 -8.71 -1.14
N ARG A 77 -11.81 -8.62 -0.04
CA ARG A 77 -12.72 -9.68 0.39
C ARG A 77 -13.75 -10.00 -0.68
N ASP A 78 -14.39 -8.99 -1.27
CA ASP A 78 -15.40 -9.19 -2.32
C ASP A 78 -14.84 -9.96 -3.52
N VAL A 79 -13.64 -9.59 -3.98
CA VAL A 79 -12.95 -10.26 -5.09
C VAL A 79 -12.57 -11.70 -4.75
N VAL A 80 -12.06 -11.93 -3.55
CA VAL A 80 -11.71 -13.28 -3.08
C VAL A 80 -12.96 -14.16 -2.99
N PHE A 81 -14.05 -13.70 -2.37
CA PHE A 81 -15.27 -14.49 -2.24
C PHE A 81 -15.90 -14.79 -3.60
N ALA A 82 -15.83 -13.86 -4.55
CA ALA A 82 -16.21 -14.12 -5.93
C ALA A 82 -15.34 -15.22 -6.57
N ARG A 83 -14.03 -15.22 -6.32
CA ARG A 83 -13.10 -16.26 -6.80
C ARG A 83 -13.35 -17.60 -6.14
N ALA A 84 -13.62 -17.62 -4.84
CA ALA A 84 -13.92 -18.82 -4.07
C ALA A 84 -15.24 -19.47 -4.56
N LEU A 85 -16.27 -18.67 -4.84
CA LEU A 85 -17.51 -19.13 -5.47
C LEU A 85 -17.25 -19.81 -6.82
N GLN A 86 -16.42 -19.22 -7.69
CA GLN A 86 -16.07 -19.80 -8.99
C GLN A 86 -15.35 -21.16 -8.86
N ASN A 87 -14.62 -21.36 -7.76
CA ASN A 87 -13.92 -22.61 -7.46
C ASN A 87 -14.76 -23.62 -6.65
N GLY A 88 -16.06 -23.35 -6.46
CA GLY A 88 -16.96 -24.20 -5.72
C GLY A 88 -16.68 -24.23 -4.21
N ASP A 89 -16.16 -23.15 -3.65
CA ASP A 89 -15.91 -22.98 -2.22
C ASP A 89 -16.43 -21.62 -1.72
N PRO A 90 -17.74 -21.33 -1.84
CA PRO A 90 -18.30 -20.00 -1.57
C PRO A 90 -18.10 -19.52 -0.12
N ASP A 91 -17.95 -20.45 0.82
CA ASP A 91 -17.72 -20.14 2.23
C ASP A 91 -16.24 -20.16 2.63
N LEU A 92 -15.32 -20.32 1.66
CA LEU A 92 -13.88 -20.51 1.90
C LEU A 92 -13.65 -21.56 3.00
N LYS A 93 -14.20 -22.77 2.85
CA LYS A 93 -13.99 -23.89 3.80
C LYS A 93 -12.76 -24.72 3.43
N ARG A 94 -12.41 -24.79 2.14
CA ARG A 94 -11.25 -25.52 1.61
C ARG A 94 -10.09 -24.56 1.36
N GLY A 95 -10.39 -23.41 0.78
CA GLY A 95 -9.42 -22.36 0.49
C GLY A 95 -9.11 -21.46 1.67
N SER A 96 -8.25 -20.49 1.41
CA SER A 96 -7.93 -19.35 2.27
C SER A 96 -7.62 -18.15 1.38
N TYR A 97 -7.36 -17.00 1.99
CA TYR A 97 -6.94 -15.81 1.28
C TYR A 97 -6.08 -14.90 2.15
N GLU A 98 -5.44 -13.96 1.49
CA GLU A 98 -4.69 -12.88 2.11
C GLU A 98 -4.94 -11.58 1.33
N CYS A 99 -5.18 -10.49 2.04
CA CYS A 99 -5.22 -9.14 1.51
C CYS A 99 -3.90 -8.46 1.86
N ALA A 100 -2.98 -8.40 0.91
CA ALA A 100 -1.66 -7.82 1.09
C ALA A 100 -1.70 -6.32 0.76
N ILE A 101 -1.40 -5.46 1.74
CA ILE A 101 -1.64 -4.02 1.68
C ILE A 101 -0.32 -3.26 1.57
N GLY A 102 -0.29 -2.26 0.67
CA GLY A 102 0.77 -1.27 0.58
C GLY A 102 2.11 -1.89 0.23
N PHE A 103 2.33 -2.21 -1.04
CA PHE A 103 3.63 -2.69 -1.50
C PHE A 103 4.64 -1.55 -1.58
N TYR A 104 5.66 -1.59 -0.71
CA TYR A 104 6.76 -0.63 -0.69
C TYR A 104 8.02 -1.26 -1.29
N ARG A 105 8.45 -0.76 -2.45
CA ARG A 105 9.65 -1.19 -3.17
C ARG A 105 10.91 -0.83 -2.38
N GLN A 106 11.83 -1.79 -2.19
CA GLN A 106 13.10 -1.58 -1.49
C GLN A 106 14.28 -1.55 -2.45
N TYR A 107 14.41 -2.55 -3.34
CA TYR A 107 15.50 -2.63 -4.32
C TYR A 107 15.10 -3.44 -5.55
N GLY A 108 15.29 -2.89 -6.75
CA GLY A 108 14.79 -3.54 -7.97
C GLY A 108 13.30 -3.85 -7.82
N ASP A 109 12.81 -4.97 -8.35
CA ASP A 109 11.41 -5.38 -8.19
C ASP A 109 11.10 -6.06 -6.84
N ILE A 110 12.05 -5.99 -5.89
CA ILE A 110 11.87 -6.51 -4.54
C ILE A 110 11.30 -5.41 -3.67
N GLY A 111 10.21 -5.74 -2.97
CA GLY A 111 9.57 -4.88 -2.00
C GLY A 111 8.89 -5.71 -0.92
N VAL A 112 8.31 -5.01 0.04
CA VAL A 112 7.59 -5.62 1.15
C VAL A 112 6.21 -5.00 1.24
N TYR A 113 5.21 -5.82 1.53
CA TYR A 113 3.92 -5.32 1.96
C TYR A 113 4.04 -4.72 3.36
N ARG A 114 3.18 -3.74 3.66
CA ARG A 114 3.12 -3.14 4.99
C ARG A 114 2.46 -4.08 5.98
N LEU A 115 1.31 -4.63 5.59
CA LEU A 115 0.57 -5.64 6.34
C LEU A 115 -0.14 -6.63 5.42
N THR A 116 -0.54 -7.74 6.02
CA THR A 116 -1.40 -8.75 5.40
C THR A 116 -2.54 -9.06 6.36
N VAL A 117 -3.78 -9.03 5.87
CA VAL A 117 -4.98 -9.32 6.66
C VAL A 117 -5.84 -10.39 5.99
N GLN A 118 -6.75 -10.97 6.76
CA GLN A 118 -7.78 -11.90 6.31
C GLN A 118 -9.14 -11.29 6.64
#